data_AF-A0A7Y4R1Z0-F1
#
_entry.id   AF-A0A7Y4R1Z0-F1
#
_cell.length_a   1.000
_cell.length_b   1.000
_cell.length_c   1.000
_cell.angle_alpha   90.00
_cell.angle_beta   90.00
_cell.angle_gamma   90.00
#
_symmetry.space_group_name_H-M   'P 1'
#
loop_
_entity.id
_entity.type
_entity.pdbx_description
1 polymer ?
#
loop_
_entity_poly.entity_id
_entity_poly.type
_entity_poly.pdbx_seq_one_letter_code
_entity_poly.pdbx_strand_id
1 'polypeptide(L)'
;YKTYEIKADNNPDKLARFTNWLTTHRIQYGHTDASKATRGFDYQTQSTGSVTVNTDDIIINIHQPKGRFITTLFEPTSKLTDSLTYDITAWNLIYAYDLKAAALTEKIAIGKSYQPKAVVQEPIAAKPYAYIFTYQTIADVEFLGALIKKGVKVRKAMLSFTSNGKKFEPGTLIVTRRNNESIADFDLLVQTIAKDLGRKIYTTTSGLVEKGADFGSSEVSYIRAPRVALLGGDQTSSLDHGQVWHFFEQQIHYPVTILGTDYFRNVDLWKYDVLVIPDGNYRLFDEGTVSMIDRWVGDGGRLILIAGATSYFAEKKGFGLKEFASDDLKSKAEKEEKELREKEGPIKFGEAERKELSHSIFGAIYKVSMDKSHPLAFGLNDTYYSLRTSELHYSYLSKGWNVGILKGKQKPLIGFAGTKINKKLENTLVFGVEDKGKGQVVYLVDNPLFRNFWENGKMIFSNAVFMVGR
;
A
#
# COMPACT_ATOMS: atom_id res chain seq x y z
N TYR A 1 -7.44 -24.01 -12.68
CA TYR A 1 -6.49 -24.61 -11.73
C TYR A 1 -7.26 -25.44 -10.70
N LYS A 2 -6.66 -26.45 -10.08
CA LYS A 2 -7.33 -27.36 -9.13
C LYS A 2 -6.92 -27.14 -7.68
N THR A 3 -5.76 -26.54 -7.45
CA THR A 3 -5.24 -26.25 -6.11
C THR A 3 -4.47 -24.95 -6.17
N TYR A 4 -4.58 -24.15 -5.12
CA TYR A 4 -3.74 -22.97 -4.89
C TYR A 4 -2.83 -23.26 -3.70
N GLU A 5 -1.55 -22.98 -3.89
CA GLU A 5 -0.50 -23.12 -2.89
C GLU A 5 -0.05 -21.73 -2.44
N ILE A 6 0.01 -21.51 -1.13
CA ILE A 6 0.65 -20.32 -0.54
C ILE A 6 1.93 -20.76 0.17
N LYS A 7 3.06 -20.16 -0.18
CA LYS A 7 4.35 -20.55 0.38
C LYS A 7 4.45 -20.22 1.87
N ALA A 8 5.04 -21.12 2.64
CA ALA A 8 5.23 -20.98 4.08
C ALA A 8 6.25 -19.91 4.47
N ASP A 9 7.07 -19.44 3.53
CA ASP A 9 8.09 -18.40 3.71
C ASP A 9 7.55 -16.97 3.48
N ASN A 10 6.24 -16.83 3.27
CA ASN A 10 5.56 -15.54 3.34
C ASN A 10 5.65 -14.93 4.75
N ASN A 11 5.45 -13.62 4.84
CA ASN A 11 5.40 -12.93 6.13
C ASN A 11 4.29 -13.54 7.03
N PRO A 12 4.59 -13.90 8.30
CA PRO A 12 3.63 -14.54 9.19
C PRO A 12 2.34 -13.74 9.43
N ASP A 13 2.40 -12.42 9.51
CA ASP A 13 1.20 -11.59 9.71
C ASP A 13 0.31 -11.60 8.46
N LYS A 14 0.93 -11.60 7.26
CA LYS A 14 0.18 -11.74 6.00
C LYS A 14 -0.54 -13.10 5.95
N LEU A 15 0.15 -14.18 6.33
CA LEU A 15 -0.45 -15.51 6.41
C LEU A 15 -1.57 -15.57 7.46
N ALA A 16 -1.39 -14.97 8.64
CA ALA A 16 -2.41 -14.93 9.69
C ALA A 16 -3.67 -14.18 9.24
N ARG A 17 -3.52 -12.99 8.63
CA ARG A 17 -4.67 -12.24 8.08
C ARG A 17 -5.37 -13.01 6.96
N PHE A 18 -4.60 -13.59 6.04
CA PHE A 18 -5.13 -14.35 4.91
C PHE A 18 -5.89 -15.60 5.37
N THR A 19 -5.33 -16.39 6.29
CA THR A 19 -5.99 -17.58 6.85
C THR A 19 -7.19 -17.23 7.72
N ASN A 20 -7.17 -16.11 8.44
CA ASN A 20 -8.36 -15.58 9.12
C ASN A 20 -9.48 -15.23 8.12
N TRP A 21 -9.13 -14.62 6.98
CA TRP A 21 -10.08 -14.36 5.90
C TRP A 21 -10.69 -15.66 5.35
N LEU A 22 -9.86 -16.67 5.07
CA LEU A 22 -10.33 -18.00 4.62
C LEU A 22 -11.29 -18.63 5.64
N THR A 23 -10.92 -18.58 6.93
CA THR A 23 -11.71 -19.13 8.04
C THR A 23 -13.06 -18.44 8.16
N THR A 24 -13.08 -17.10 8.12
CA THR A 24 -14.31 -16.28 8.15
C THR A 24 -15.24 -16.67 7.00
N HIS A 25 -14.69 -16.96 5.83
CA HIS A 25 -15.45 -17.37 4.65
C HIS A 25 -15.72 -18.87 4.58
N ARG A 26 -15.37 -19.65 5.62
CA ARG A 26 -15.52 -21.12 5.69
C ARG A 26 -14.88 -21.84 4.50
N ILE A 27 -13.73 -21.36 4.04
CA ILE A 27 -12.90 -22.04 3.05
C ILE A 27 -11.97 -23.00 3.79
N GLN A 28 -11.94 -24.26 3.37
CA GLN A 28 -11.05 -25.29 3.89
C GLN A 28 -9.64 -25.09 3.34
N TYR A 29 -8.66 -25.10 4.23
CA TYR A 29 -7.24 -25.03 3.93
C TYR A 29 -6.45 -25.82 4.98
N GLY A 30 -5.21 -26.16 4.66
CA GLY A 30 -4.32 -26.87 5.58
C GLY A 30 -2.98 -27.16 4.91
N HIS A 31 -2.30 -28.18 5.38
CA HIS A 31 -1.01 -28.62 4.85
C HIS A 31 -1.14 -29.89 4.03
N THR A 32 -0.16 -30.16 3.16
CA THR A 32 -0.01 -31.46 2.47
C THR A 32 0.73 -32.46 3.36
N ASP A 33 0.49 -33.76 3.16
CA ASP A 33 1.17 -34.83 3.92
C ASP A 33 2.64 -34.98 3.55
N ALA A 34 2.95 -34.79 2.27
CA ALA A 34 4.28 -34.97 1.71
C ALA A 34 4.58 -33.88 0.68
N SER A 35 5.87 -33.55 0.56
CA SER A 35 6.35 -32.67 -0.48
C SER A 35 6.16 -33.30 -1.87
N LYS A 36 5.82 -32.47 -2.86
CA LYS A 36 5.54 -32.93 -4.22
C LYS A 36 6.00 -31.91 -5.25
N ALA A 37 6.80 -32.35 -6.21
CA ALA A 37 7.06 -31.57 -7.42
C ALA A 37 5.87 -31.70 -8.39
N THR A 38 5.40 -30.58 -8.91
CA THR A 38 4.27 -30.52 -9.85
C THR A 38 4.46 -29.35 -10.83
N ARG A 39 3.44 -29.08 -11.66
CA ARG A 39 3.44 -27.95 -12.59
C ARG A 39 2.34 -26.96 -12.21
N GLY A 40 2.67 -25.67 -12.24
CA GLY A 40 1.73 -24.62 -11.88
C GLY A 40 2.14 -23.26 -12.44
N PHE A 41 1.23 -22.31 -12.32
CA PHE A 41 1.49 -20.89 -12.57
C PHE A 41 2.02 -20.23 -11.29
N ASP A 42 3.17 -19.61 -11.37
CA ASP A 42 3.78 -18.84 -10.27
C ASP A 42 3.37 -17.35 -10.40
N TYR A 43 2.81 -16.78 -9.34
CA TYR A 43 2.28 -15.40 -9.36
C TYR A 43 3.38 -14.34 -9.38
N GLN A 44 4.57 -14.65 -8.87
CA GLN A 44 5.70 -13.73 -8.80
C GLN A 44 6.39 -13.63 -10.16
N THR A 45 6.63 -14.76 -10.81
CA THR A 45 7.27 -14.82 -12.13
C THR A 45 6.28 -14.62 -13.27
N GLN A 46 4.98 -14.77 -13.00
CA GLN A 46 3.89 -14.74 -13.97
C GLN A 46 4.06 -15.77 -15.10
N SER A 47 4.62 -16.94 -14.78
CA SER A 47 4.92 -17.98 -15.74
C SER A 47 4.49 -19.35 -15.25
N THR A 48 4.21 -20.24 -16.19
CA THR A 48 3.91 -21.64 -15.87
C THR A 48 5.19 -22.47 -15.90
N GLY A 49 5.49 -23.14 -14.80
CA GLY A 49 6.73 -23.92 -14.65
C GLY A 49 6.60 -25.03 -13.62
N SER A 50 7.74 -25.60 -13.26
CA SER A 50 7.84 -26.56 -12.17
C SER A 50 7.67 -25.84 -10.83
N VAL A 51 6.84 -26.39 -9.95
CA VAL A 51 6.59 -25.87 -8.60
C VAL A 51 6.76 -27.01 -7.61
N THR A 52 7.52 -26.79 -6.55
CA THR A 52 7.67 -27.74 -5.45
C THR A 52 6.76 -27.32 -4.30
N VAL A 53 5.80 -28.18 -3.97
CA VAL A 53 4.92 -28.05 -2.81
C VAL A 53 5.58 -28.70 -1.61
N ASN A 54 5.72 -27.97 -0.50
CA ASN A 54 6.28 -28.47 0.74
C ASN A 54 5.20 -28.72 1.79
N THR A 55 5.53 -29.52 2.79
CA THR A 55 4.62 -29.86 3.90
C THR A 55 4.23 -28.69 4.77
N ASP A 56 4.99 -27.60 4.76
CA ASP A 56 4.69 -26.39 5.53
C ASP A 56 3.78 -25.42 4.75
N ASP A 57 3.64 -25.60 3.43
CA ASP A 57 2.88 -24.70 2.57
C ASP A 57 1.38 -24.82 2.86
N ILE A 58 0.64 -23.74 2.59
CA ILE A 58 -0.82 -23.73 2.76
C ILE A 58 -1.46 -24.18 1.45
N ILE A 59 -2.31 -25.19 1.54
CA ILE A 59 -3.00 -25.81 0.42
C ILE A 59 -4.48 -25.46 0.48
N ILE A 60 -4.98 -24.91 -0.63
CA ILE A 60 -6.39 -24.61 -0.84
C ILE A 60 -6.85 -25.37 -2.08
N ASN A 61 -7.63 -26.43 -1.89
CA ASN A 61 -8.13 -27.25 -2.98
C ASN A 61 -9.54 -26.81 -3.38
N ILE A 62 -9.83 -26.52 -4.66
CA ILE A 62 -11.16 -26.04 -5.07
C ILE A 62 -12.27 -27.10 -5.00
N HIS A 63 -11.93 -28.38 -4.78
CA HIS A 63 -12.91 -29.48 -4.66
C HIS A 63 -13.54 -29.50 -3.27
N GLN A 64 -14.16 -28.39 -2.91
CA GLN A 64 -14.82 -28.11 -1.65
C GLN A 64 -16.01 -27.17 -1.92
N PRO A 65 -16.92 -26.93 -0.96
CA PRO A 65 -17.94 -25.90 -1.09
C PRO A 65 -17.31 -24.55 -1.48
N LYS A 66 -17.99 -23.76 -2.32
CA LYS A 66 -17.50 -22.47 -2.83
C LYS A 66 -16.27 -22.54 -3.76
N GLY A 67 -15.97 -23.71 -4.35
CA GLY A 67 -14.86 -23.86 -5.30
C GLY A 67 -14.84 -22.86 -6.47
N ARG A 68 -16.01 -22.43 -6.98
CA ARG A 68 -16.10 -21.35 -7.99
C ARG A 68 -15.67 -20.00 -7.43
N PHE A 69 -16.12 -19.63 -6.23
CA PHE A 69 -15.73 -18.39 -5.56
C PHE A 69 -14.23 -18.34 -5.26
N ILE A 70 -13.66 -19.46 -4.79
CA ILE A 70 -12.20 -19.61 -4.64
C ILE A 70 -11.51 -19.43 -6.00
N THR A 71 -12.00 -20.07 -7.05
CA THR A 71 -11.42 -19.89 -8.39
C THR A 71 -11.40 -18.42 -8.80
N THR A 72 -12.52 -17.69 -8.65
CA THR A 72 -12.62 -16.27 -9.01
C THR A 72 -11.63 -15.38 -8.25
N LEU A 73 -11.41 -15.64 -6.97
CA LEU A 73 -10.55 -14.80 -6.13
C LEU A 73 -9.06 -15.15 -6.25
N PHE A 74 -8.72 -16.27 -6.88
CA PHE A 74 -7.36 -16.77 -6.88
C PHE A 74 -6.82 -16.95 -8.29
N GLU A 75 -7.64 -17.22 -9.32
CA GLU A 75 -7.13 -17.53 -10.66
C GLU A 75 -6.11 -16.51 -11.20
N PRO A 76 -5.00 -16.97 -11.80
CA PRO A 76 -3.99 -16.12 -12.41
C PRO A 76 -4.50 -15.22 -13.53
N THR A 77 -5.51 -15.69 -14.27
CA THR A 77 -6.08 -15.01 -15.42
C THR A 77 -7.58 -15.15 -15.39
N SER A 78 -8.28 -14.02 -15.29
CA SER A 78 -9.74 -13.98 -15.36
C SER A 78 -10.19 -13.74 -16.79
N LYS A 79 -11.07 -14.61 -17.29
CA LYS A 79 -11.78 -14.38 -18.56
C LYS A 79 -13.09 -13.66 -18.28
N LEU A 80 -13.15 -12.39 -18.63
CA LEU A 80 -14.38 -11.62 -18.57
C LEU A 80 -15.25 -11.99 -19.78
N THR A 81 -16.47 -12.45 -19.51
CA THR A 81 -17.46 -12.72 -20.58
C THR A 81 -18.00 -11.43 -21.18
N ASP A 82 -18.10 -10.37 -20.38
CA ASP A 82 -18.37 -9.01 -20.82
C ASP A 82 -17.50 -8.03 -20.03
N SER A 83 -17.15 -6.92 -20.68
CA SER A 83 -16.42 -5.80 -20.09
C SER A 83 -17.36 -4.77 -19.46
N LEU A 84 -18.66 -4.85 -19.74
CA LEU A 84 -19.70 -4.08 -19.07
C LEU A 84 -19.96 -4.64 -17.67
N THR A 85 -19.60 -3.87 -16.65
CA THR A 85 -19.79 -4.24 -15.24
C THR A 85 -20.13 -3.00 -14.42
N TYR A 86 -20.89 -3.20 -13.34
CA TYR A 86 -21.21 -2.15 -12.36
C TYR A 86 -20.14 -2.01 -11.27
N ASP A 87 -19.17 -2.92 -11.21
CA ASP A 87 -18.12 -2.97 -10.18
C ASP A 87 -16.76 -3.36 -10.77
N ILE A 88 -15.72 -3.41 -9.93
CA ILE A 88 -14.38 -3.83 -10.33
C ILE A 88 -14.36 -5.24 -10.92
N THR A 89 -13.43 -5.46 -11.85
CA THR A 89 -13.24 -6.72 -12.57
C THR A 89 -12.05 -7.53 -12.05
N ALA A 90 -11.37 -7.05 -11.01
CA ALA A 90 -10.22 -7.71 -10.42
C ALA A 90 -10.33 -7.81 -8.89
N TRP A 91 -10.34 -9.05 -8.39
CA TRP A 91 -10.55 -9.38 -6.97
C TRP A 91 -9.47 -10.32 -6.41
N ASN A 92 -8.32 -10.40 -7.06
CA ASN A 92 -7.35 -11.45 -6.76
C ASN A 92 -6.66 -11.23 -5.41
N LEU A 93 -6.90 -12.15 -4.46
CA LEU A 93 -6.38 -12.02 -3.09
C LEU A 93 -4.88 -12.29 -2.96
N ILE A 94 -4.29 -13.06 -3.88
CA ILE A 94 -2.84 -13.29 -3.89
C ILE A 94 -2.10 -11.98 -4.12
N TYR A 95 -2.57 -11.17 -5.05
CA TYR A 95 -2.01 -9.84 -5.32
C TYR A 95 -2.39 -8.81 -4.24
N ALA A 96 -3.63 -8.85 -3.75
CA ALA A 96 -4.08 -7.92 -2.69
C ALA A 96 -3.25 -8.04 -1.40
N TYR A 97 -2.84 -9.26 -1.04
CA TYR A 97 -2.00 -9.54 0.14
C TYR A 97 -0.50 -9.56 -0.19
N ASP A 98 -0.12 -9.52 -1.47
CA ASP A 98 1.25 -9.71 -1.95
C ASP A 98 1.89 -10.99 -1.38
N LEU A 99 1.28 -12.13 -1.73
CA LEU A 99 1.66 -13.47 -1.28
C LEU A 99 2.46 -14.22 -2.35
N LYS A 100 3.56 -14.86 -1.93
CA LYS A 100 4.23 -15.92 -2.67
C LYS A 100 3.31 -17.13 -2.82
N ALA A 101 2.94 -17.49 -4.05
CA ALA A 101 1.92 -18.49 -4.29
C ALA A 101 2.07 -19.14 -5.67
N ALA A 102 1.38 -20.26 -5.85
CA ALA A 102 1.25 -20.92 -7.14
C ALA A 102 -0.16 -21.49 -7.36
N ALA A 103 -0.63 -21.44 -8.62
CA ALA A 103 -1.87 -22.08 -9.05
C ALA A 103 -1.53 -23.39 -9.78
N LEU A 104 -1.96 -24.51 -9.22
CA LEU A 104 -1.55 -25.85 -9.63
C LEU A 104 -2.64 -26.49 -10.50
N THR A 105 -2.25 -27.21 -11.55
CA THR A 105 -3.19 -27.94 -12.42
C THR A 105 -3.67 -29.25 -11.78
N GLU A 106 -2.91 -29.77 -10.83
CA GLU A 106 -3.21 -30.98 -10.09
C GLU A 106 -4.04 -30.73 -8.84
N LYS A 107 -4.80 -31.76 -8.45
CA LYS A 107 -5.52 -31.79 -7.18
C LYS A 107 -4.55 -32.25 -6.08
N ILE A 108 -4.30 -31.42 -5.07
CA ILE A 108 -3.54 -31.80 -3.88
C ILE A 108 -4.49 -31.85 -2.68
N ALA A 109 -4.47 -32.96 -1.93
CA ALA A 109 -5.31 -33.11 -0.76
C ALA A 109 -4.76 -32.31 0.42
N ILE A 110 -5.66 -31.84 1.28
CA ILE A 110 -5.30 -31.31 2.60
C ILE A 110 -5.11 -32.53 3.50
N GLY A 111 -3.87 -32.80 3.88
CA GLY A 111 -3.49 -33.95 4.72
C GLY A 111 -3.52 -33.63 6.21
N LYS A 112 -3.17 -32.40 6.58
CA LYS A 112 -3.11 -31.95 7.98
C LYS A 112 -3.77 -30.60 8.16
N SER A 113 -4.34 -30.36 9.33
CA SER A 113 -4.86 -29.05 9.72
C SER A 113 -3.74 -28.01 9.71
N TYR A 114 -4.07 -26.77 9.28
CA TYR A 114 -3.13 -25.66 9.36
C TYR A 114 -2.69 -25.41 10.80
N GLN A 115 -1.38 -25.26 11.00
CA GLN A 115 -0.80 -24.83 12.27
C GLN A 115 0.08 -23.60 12.03
N PRO A 116 -0.27 -22.41 12.57
CA PRO A 116 0.56 -21.23 12.40
C PRO A 116 1.93 -21.45 13.05
N LYS A 117 3.00 -20.96 12.39
CA LYS A 117 4.34 -20.99 12.98
C LYS A 117 4.37 -20.11 14.22
N ALA A 118 4.74 -20.68 15.36
CA ALA A 118 4.88 -19.93 16.60
C ALA A 118 5.97 -18.85 16.46
N VAL A 119 5.72 -17.66 17.02
CA VAL A 119 6.74 -16.63 17.14
C VAL A 119 7.73 -17.06 18.22
N VAL A 120 8.90 -17.54 17.81
CA VAL A 120 9.98 -17.87 18.73
C VAL A 120 10.63 -16.56 19.20
N GLN A 121 10.47 -16.22 20.47
CA GLN A 121 11.18 -15.10 21.11
C GLN A 121 12.54 -15.58 21.59
N GLU A 122 13.58 -14.81 21.27
CA GLU A 122 14.91 -15.05 21.84
C GLU A 122 14.95 -14.56 23.30
N PRO A 123 15.87 -15.09 24.14
CA PRO A 123 16.10 -14.54 25.46
C PRO A 123 16.41 -13.02 25.40
N ILE A 124 15.59 -12.23 26.08
CA ILE A 124 15.75 -10.78 26.14
C ILE A 124 16.75 -10.45 27.25
N ALA A 125 17.82 -9.72 26.93
CA ALA A 125 18.77 -9.25 27.93
C ALA A 125 18.05 -8.37 28.97
N ALA A 126 18.47 -8.40 30.25
CA ALA A 126 17.78 -7.70 31.33
C ALA A 126 17.70 -6.17 31.13
N LYS A 127 18.73 -5.56 30.52
CA LYS A 127 18.78 -4.12 30.22
C LYS A 127 19.45 -3.90 28.86
N PRO A 128 18.70 -4.05 27.74
CA PRO A 128 19.27 -3.81 26.43
C PRO A 128 19.52 -2.30 26.22
N TYR A 129 20.45 -1.99 25.32
CA TYR A 129 20.69 -0.62 24.85
C TYR A 129 19.50 -0.12 24.02
N ALA A 130 19.00 -0.98 23.13
CA ALA A 130 17.83 -0.72 22.30
C ALA A 130 17.04 -1.98 22.01
N TYR A 131 15.74 -1.79 21.83
CA TYR A 131 14.82 -2.73 21.21
C TYR A 131 14.71 -2.41 19.72
N ILE A 132 14.67 -3.45 18.89
CA ILE A 132 14.61 -3.37 17.44
C ILE A 132 13.40 -4.19 16.98
N PHE A 133 12.58 -3.61 16.11
CA PHE A 133 11.38 -4.25 15.56
C PHE A 133 11.36 -4.08 14.03
N THR A 134 11.06 -5.15 13.32
CA THR A 134 10.84 -5.08 11.87
C THR A 134 9.60 -4.23 11.56
N TYR A 135 9.56 -3.66 10.36
CA TYR A 135 8.43 -2.86 9.89
C TYR A 135 8.08 -3.29 8.46
N GLN A 136 7.11 -4.20 8.35
CA GLN A 136 6.78 -4.90 7.11
C GLN A 136 5.27 -5.05 6.90
N THR A 137 4.46 -5.02 7.96
CA THR A 137 3.01 -5.19 7.86
C THR A 137 2.26 -4.18 8.71
N ILE A 138 0.94 -4.13 8.51
CA ILE A 138 0.09 -3.21 9.27
C ILE A 138 0.07 -3.50 10.78
N ALA A 139 0.42 -4.72 11.21
CA ALA A 139 0.59 -5.02 12.63
C ALA A 139 1.79 -4.29 13.24
N ASP A 140 2.84 -4.02 12.44
CA ASP A 140 3.99 -3.22 12.87
C ASP A 140 3.63 -1.72 12.95
N VAL A 141 2.69 -1.26 12.11
CA VAL A 141 2.15 0.11 12.15
C VAL A 141 1.27 0.32 13.37
N GLU A 142 0.39 -0.65 13.67
CA GLU A 142 -0.40 -0.65 14.92
C GLU A 142 0.50 -0.62 16.15
N PHE A 143 1.58 -1.43 16.15
CA PHE A 143 2.59 -1.43 17.20
C PHE A 143 3.30 -0.06 17.34
N LEU A 144 3.72 0.54 16.22
CA LEU A 144 4.28 1.89 16.21
C LEU A 144 3.31 2.92 16.81
N GLY A 145 2.04 2.86 16.40
CA GLY A 145 0.98 3.72 16.92
C GLY A 145 0.80 3.56 18.44
N ALA A 146 0.79 2.32 18.94
CA ALA A 146 0.69 2.01 20.36
C ALA A 146 1.87 2.55 21.17
N LEU A 147 3.11 2.41 20.68
CA LEU A 147 4.30 2.97 21.31
C LEU A 147 4.23 4.49 21.41
N ILE A 148 3.97 5.16 20.28
CA ILE A 148 3.96 6.63 20.21
C ILE A 148 2.84 7.22 21.07
N LYS A 149 1.66 6.59 21.10
CA LYS A 149 0.56 6.98 22.00
C LYS A 149 0.93 6.95 23.48
N LYS A 150 1.86 6.07 23.87
CA LYS A 150 2.39 5.99 25.24
C LYS A 150 3.58 6.93 25.47
N GLY A 151 3.89 7.81 24.52
CA GLY A 151 4.99 8.77 24.61
C GLY A 151 6.37 8.16 24.35
N VAL A 152 6.43 6.90 23.90
CA VAL A 152 7.71 6.25 23.57
C VAL A 152 8.27 6.89 22.30
N LYS A 153 9.50 7.39 22.38
CA LYS A 153 10.23 7.90 21.23
C LYS A 153 10.81 6.75 20.43
N VAL A 154 10.35 6.63 19.19
CA VAL A 154 10.76 5.61 18.25
C VAL A 154 11.60 6.26 17.15
N ARG A 155 12.67 5.57 16.71
CA ARG A 155 13.44 5.94 15.53
C ARG A 155 13.18 4.96 14.39
N LYS A 156 13.33 5.41 13.15
CA LYS A 156 13.33 4.58 11.94
C LYS A 156 14.73 4.51 11.36
N ALA A 157 15.13 3.33 10.88
CA ALA A 157 16.32 3.19 10.06
C ALA A 157 16.02 3.56 8.60
N MET A 158 16.80 4.45 8.01
CA MET A 158 16.67 4.85 6.61
C MET A 158 17.40 3.89 5.66
N LEU A 159 18.40 3.17 6.18
CA LEU A 159 19.20 2.19 5.46
C LEU A 159 19.13 0.82 6.15
N SER A 160 19.44 -0.24 5.41
CA SER A 160 19.60 -1.57 6.01
C SER A 160 20.84 -1.61 6.91
N PHE A 161 20.76 -2.35 8.01
CA PHE A 161 21.90 -2.58 8.92
C PHE A 161 21.94 -4.03 9.42
N THR A 162 23.06 -4.44 9.99
CA THR A 162 23.24 -5.77 10.59
C THR A 162 23.60 -5.64 12.06
N SER A 163 22.89 -6.33 12.94
CA SER A 163 23.14 -6.37 14.38
C SER A 163 22.89 -7.78 14.92
N ASN A 164 23.84 -8.31 15.70
CA ASN A 164 23.82 -9.68 16.23
C ASN A 164 23.63 -10.73 15.13
N GLY A 165 24.38 -10.58 14.02
CA GLY A 165 24.30 -11.45 12.85
C GLY A 165 22.99 -11.38 12.06
N LYS A 166 22.05 -10.51 12.44
CA LYS A 166 20.75 -10.36 11.76
C LYS A 166 20.70 -9.07 10.94
N LYS A 167 20.28 -9.20 9.69
CA LYS A 167 20.00 -8.07 8.80
C LYS A 167 18.61 -7.49 9.07
N PHE A 168 18.53 -6.16 9.13
CA PHE A 168 17.32 -5.37 9.24
C PHE A 168 17.19 -4.45 8.02
N GLU A 169 15.97 -4.33 7.50
CA GLU A 169 15.67 -3.55 6.29
C GLU A 169 15.28 -2.09 6.63
N PRO A 170 15.31 -1.17 5.65
CA PRO A 170 14.80 0.20 5.85
C PRO A 170 13.38 0.22 6.40
N GLY A 171 13.09 1.20 7.27
CA GLY A 171 11.85 1.33 8.03
C GLY A 171 11.87 0.61 9.38
N THR A 172 12.87 -0.24 9.66
CA THR A 172 13.02 -0.90 10.97
C THR A 172 12.93 0.11 12.12
N LEU A 173 12.11 -0.23 13.12
CA LEU A 173 11.88 0.59 14.29
C LEU A 173 12.94 0.31 15.34
N ILE A 174 13.52 1.38 15.88
CA ILE A 174 14.58 1.33 16.90
C ILE A 174 14.09 2.15 18.10
N VAL A 175 13.94 1.47 19.24
CA VAL A 175 13.56 2.10 20.51
C VAL A 175 14.75 2.02 21.46
N THR A 176 15.54 3.09 21.50
CA THR A 176 16.67 3.19 22.43
C THR A 176 16.16 3.50 23.83
N ARG A 177 16.86 2.99 24.85
CA ARG A 177 16.67 3.46 26.23
C ARG A 177 16.99 4.94 26.35
N ARG A 178 18.07 5.38 25.68
CA ARG A 178 18.42 6.79 25.60
C ARG A 178 17.27 7.59 24.99
N ASN A 179 16.95 8.74 25.55
CA ASN A 179 15.79 9.60 25.23
C ASN A 179 14.40 9.09 25.65
N ASN A 180 14.31 7.89 26.25
CA ASN A 180 13.11 7.32 26.86
C ASN A 180 13.27 7.09 28.38
N GLU A 181 14.31 7.66 29.00
CA GLU A 181 14.66 7.43 30.42
C GLU A 181 13.60 7.95 31.40
N SER A 182 12.78 8.91 30.97
CA SER A 182 11.68 9.47 31.77
C SER A 182 10.45 8.56 31.83
N ILE A 183 10.41 7.49 31.05
CA ILE A 183 9.29 6.54 31.03
C ILE A 183 9.48 5.53 32.17
N ALA A 184 8.57 5.55 33.13
CA ALA A 184 8.54 4.57 34.21
C ALA A 184 8.42 3.15 33.62
N ASP A 185 9.24 2.23 34.14
CA ASP A 185 9.29 0.83 33.72
C ASP A 185 9.36 0.63 32.19
N PHE A 186 10.17 1.47 31.51
CA PHE A 186 10.34 1.47 30.04
C PHE A 186 10.44 0.08 29.42
N ASP A 187 11.24 -0.82 30.01
CA ASP A 187 11.40 -2.18 29.50
C ASP A 187 10.10 -2.99 29.55
N LEU A 188 9.39 -2.94 30.68
CA LEU A 188 8.12 -3.64 30.84
C LEU A 188 7.07 -3.08 29.88
N LEU A 189 7.02 -1.76 29.69
CA LEU A 189 6.10 -1.11 28.77
C LEU A 189 6.32 -1.59 27.33
N VAL A 190 7.54 -1.51 26.81
CA VAL A 190 7.86 -1.91 25.43
C VAL A 190 7.61 -3.41 25.23
N GLN A 191 8.03 -4.25 26.18
CA GLN A 191 7.83 -5.70 26.10
C GLN A 191 6.35 -6.09 26.18
N THR A 192 5.56 -5.41 27.01
CA THR A 192 4.11 -5.68 27.14
C THR A 192 3.38 -5.35 25.84
N ILE A 193 3.60 -4.15 25.29
CA ILE A 193 2.98 -3.75 24.00
C ILE A 193 3.40 -4.72 22.88
N ALA A 194 4.67 -5.10 22.83
CA ALA A 194 5.16 -6.05 21.84
C ALA A 194 4.50 -7.43 22.01
N LYS A 195 4.35 -7.92 23.23
CA LYS A 195 3.68 -9.19 23.52
C LYS A 195 2.20 -9.15 23.13
N ASP A 196 1.48 -8.10 23.53
CA ASP A 196 0.04 -7.95 23.29
C ASP A 196 -0.28 -7.88 21.79
N LEU A 197 0.62 -7.30 21.00
CA LEU A 197 0.50 -7.20 19.53
C LEU A 197 1.31 -8.29 18.79
N GLY A 198 1.81 -9.30 19.49
CA GLY A 198 2.51 -10.45 18.90
C GLY A 198 3.77 -10.11 18.11
N ARG A 199 4.49 -9.05 18.49
CA ARG A 199 5.73 -8.60 17.82
C ARG A 199 6.94 -9.37 18.35
N LYS A 200 7.80 -9.82 17.43
CA LYS A 200 9.11 -10.39 17.78
C LYS A 200 10.04 -9.28 18.25
N ILE A 201 10.65 -9.47 19.42
CA ILE A 201 11.56 -8.51 20.03
C ILE A 201 13.00 -8.88 19.63
N TYR A 202 13.73 -7.93 19.09
CA TYR A 202 15.18 -8.02 18.96
C TYR A 202 15.83 -6.99 19.87
N THR A 203 17.00 -7.31 20.40
CA THR A 203 17.74 -6.39 21.28
C THR A 203 19.19 -6.30 20.88
N THR A 204 19.80 -5.15 21.15
CA THR A 204 21.25 -4.95 21.07
C THR A 204 21.78 -4.37 22.39
N THR A 205 23.05 -4.62 22.69
CA THR A 205 23.77 -4.07 23.84
C THR A 205 24.56 -2.80 23.49
N SER A 206 24.66 -2.43 22.21
CA SER A 206 25.38 -1.26 21.73
C SER A 206 24.61 -0.54 20.63
N GLY A 207 24.90 0.76 20.44
CA GLY A 207 24.43 1.55 19.30
C GLY A 207 25.28 1.38 18.04
N LEU A 208 26.41 0.66 18.14
CA LEU A 208 27.25 0.29 17.01
C LEU A 208 26.67 -0.95 16.31
N VAL A 209 26.64 -0.93 14.98
CA VAL A 209 26.16 -2.05 14.15
C VAL A 209 27.33 -2.74 13.45
N GLU A 210 27.15 -4.00 13.06
CA GLU A 210 28.20 -4.76 12.36
C GLU A 210 28.38 -4.26 10.91
N LYS A 211 27.29 -3.84 10.27
CA LYS A 211 27.25 -3.28 8.91
C LYS A 211 26.09 -2.29 8.79
N GLY A 212 26.24 -1.27 7.94
CA GLY A 212 25.24 -0.23 7.73
C GLY A 212 25.46 0.97 8.64
N ALA A 213 24.39 1.69 8.97
CA ALA A 213 24.47 2.91 9.76
C ALA A 213 24.23 2.65 11.25
N ASP A 214 25.11 3.22 12.10
CA ASP A 214 24.97 3.17 13.55
C ASP A 214 23.73 3.93 14.02
N PHE A 215 23.24 3.59 15.22
CA PHE A 215 22.00 4.15 15.76
C PHE A 215 22.11 5.64 16.14
N GLY A 216 23.33 6.18 16.19
CA GLY A 216 23.59 7.60 16.39
C GLY A 216 23.72 8.42 15.10
N SER A 217 23.65 7.79 13.92
CA SER A 217 23.83 8.46 12.63
C SER A 217 22.59 9.26 12.19
N SER A 218 22.76 10.14 11.21
CA SER A 218 21.64 10.85 10.56
C SER A 218 20.67 9.92 9.84
N GLU A 219 21.11 8.71 9.50
CA GLU A 219 20.31 7.68 8.84
C GLU A 219 19.38 6.94 9.81
N VAL A 220 19.39 7.31 11.09
CA VAL A 220 18.46 6.80 12.11
C VAL A 220 17.73 7.98 12.76
N SER A 221 16.56 8.32 12.21
CA SER A 221 15.80 9.52 12.56
C SER A 221 14.57 9.21 13.41
N TYR A 222 14.08 10.20 14.16
CA TYR A 222 12.88 10.02 14.97
C TYR A 222 11.62 9.97 14.12
N ILE A 223 10.68 9.11 14.51
CA ILE A 223 9.30 9.15 14.03
C ILE A 223 8.55 10.11 14.95
N ARG A 224 8.10 11.25 14.41
CA ARG A 224 7.23 12.17 15.13
C ARG A 224 5.85 11.53 15.30
N ALA A 225 5.14 11.91 16.35
CA ALA A 225 3.73 11.54 16.55
C ALA A 225 2.85 12.49 15.72
N PRO A 226 2.42 12.13 14.50
CA PRO A 226 1.66 13.07 13.68
C PRO A 226 0.28 13.32 14.28
N ARG A 227 -0.12 14.59 14.37
CA ARG A 227 -1.53 14.98 14.52
C ARG A 227 -2.16 14.95 13.14
N VAL A 228 -3.01 13.94 12.91
CA VAL A 228 -3.59 13.67 11.59
C VAL A 228 -4.98 14.30 11.50
N ALA A 229 -5.20 15.09 10.46
CA ALA A 229 -6.51 15.54 10.02
C ALA A 229 -6.96 14.77 8.77
N LEU A 230 -8.23 14.38 8.74
CA LEU A 230 -8.89 13.78 7.59
C LEU A 230 -10.02 14.70 7.14
N LEU A 231 -10.00 15.13 5.87
CA LEU A 231 -11.10 15.90 5.31
C LEU A 231 -12.34 15.00 5.13
N GLY A 232 -13.51 15.50 5.52
CA GLY A 232 -14.80 14.78 5.47
C GLY A 232 -15.98 15.72 5.23
N GLY A 233 -17.10 15.18 4.74
CA GLY A 233 -18.33 15.92 4.47
C GLY A 233 -18.81 15.76 3.03
N ASP A 234 -19.76 16.60 2.61
CA ASP A 234 -20.55 16.45 1.37
C ASP A 234 -19.72 16.45 0.07
N GLN A 235 -18.48 16.94 0.11
CA GLN A 235 -17.58 16.96 -1.05
C GLN A 235 -16.65 15.74 -1.10
N THR A 236 -16.69 14.86 -0.10
CA THR A 236 -15.89 13.63 -0.04
C THR A 236 -16.69 12.42 -0.52
N SER A 237 -16.03 11.44 -1.15
CA SER A 237 -16.62 10.12 -1.36
C SER A 237 -16.81 9.46 0.00
N SER A 238 -18.04 9.03 0.30
CA SER A 238 -18.35 8.39 1.59
C SER A 238 -17.60 7.06 1.76
N LEU A 239 -17.37 6.33 0.66
CA LEU A 239 -16.60 5.09 0.67
C LEU A 239 -15.11 5.37 0.97
N ASP A 240 -14.52 6.36 0.30
CA ASP A 240 -13.10 6.69 0.44
C ASP A 240 -12.79 7.38 1.78
N HIS A 241 -13.68 8.24 2.26
CA HIS A 241 -13.59 8.79 3.60
C HIS A 241 -13.73 7.68 4.65
N GLY A 242 -14.74 6.82 4.51
CA GLY A 242 -15.03 5.73 5.44
C GLY A 242 -13.90 4.72 5.55
N GLN A 243 -13.23 4.37 4.45
CA GLN A 243 -12.09 3.45 4.51
C GLN A 243 -10.88 4.04 5.25
N VAL A 244 -10.58 5.34 5.08
CA VAL A 244 -9.46 6.00 5.78
C VAL A 244 -9.79 6.11 7.27
N TRP A 245 -11.02 6.50 7.60
CA TRP A 245 -11.47 6.60 8.99
C TRP A 245 -11.43 5.24 9.69
N HIS A 246 -12.01 4.20 9.05
CA HIS A 246 -11.94 2.82 9.54
C HIS A 246 -10.50 2.32 9.70
N PHE A 247 -9.60 2.65 8.76
CA PHE A 247 -8.19 2.29 8.86
C PHE A 247 -7.56 2.85 10.15
N PHE A 248 -7.74 4.14 10.42
CA PHE A 248 -7.20 4.78 11.63
C PHE A 248 -7.81 4.20 12.91
N GLU A 249 -9.13 4.05 12.98
CA GLU A 249 -9.80 3.64 14.22
C GLU A 249 -9.73 2.14 14.48
N GLN A 250 -9.96 1.31 13.46
CA GLN A 250 -10.19 -0.13 13.63
C GLN A 250 -8.98 -0.99 13.28
N GLN A 251 -8.01 -0.48 12.52
CA GLN A 251 -6.86 -1.29 12.09
C GLN A 251 -5.57 -0.91 12.79
N ILE A 252 -5.25 0.39 12.87
CA ILE A 252 -4.00 0.84 13.51
C ILE A 252 -4.23 1.51 14.87
N HIS A 253 -5.50 1.68 15.24
CA HIS A 253 -5.91 2.32 16.50
C HIS A 253 -5.13 3.61 16.75
N TYR A 254 -5.15 4.57 15.82
CA TYR A 254 -4.43 5.85 15.91
C TYR A 254 -5.38 7.04 15.71
N PRO A 255 -5.29 8.12 16.51
CA PRO A 255 -6.25 9.21 16.46
C PRO A 255 -6.21 9.95 15.12
N VAL A 256 -7.39 10.31 14.63
CA VAL A 256 -7.59 11.15 13.46
C VAL A 256 -8.69 12.16 13.76
N THR A 257 -8.47 13.42 13.39
CA THR A 257 -9.48 14.47 13.52
C THR A 257 -10.18 14.67 12.17
N ILE A 258 -11.50 14.54 12.14
CA ILE A 258 -12.28 14.81 10.92
C ILE A 258 -12.51 16.31 10.80
N LEU A 259 -12.12 16.89 9.67
CA LEU A 259 -12.38 18.29 9.31
C LEU A 259 -13.48 18.36 8.26
N GLY A 260 -14.58 19.04 8.58
CA GLY A 260 -15.73 19.23 7.71
C GLY A 260 -15.42 20.14 6.52
N THR A 261 -15.85 19.73 5.32
CA THR A 261 -15.67 20.51 4.09
C THR A 261 -16.42 21.85 4.11
N ASP A 262 -17.47 21.96 4.93
CA ASP A 262 -18.33 23.13 5.13
C ASP A 262 -17.64 24.24 5.95
N TYR A 263 -16.75 23.89 6.88
CA TYR A 263 -16.03 24.86 7.72
C TYR A 263 -14.50 24.86 7.54
N PHE A 264 -13.95 24.03 6.64
CA PHE A 264 -12.51 23.83 6.44
C PHE A 264 -11.71 25.14 6.30
N ARG A 265 -12.24 26.14 5.58
CA ARG A 265 -11.56 27.44 5.38
C ARG A 265 -11.27 28.21 6.67
N ASN A 266 -12.02 27.93 7.74
CA ASN A 266 -11.86 28.58 9.03
C ASN A 266 -11.01 27.77 10.01
N VAL A 267 -10.51 26.60 9.59
CA VAL A 267 -9.67 25.75 10.43
C VAL A 267 -8.24 26.28 10.45
N ASP A 268 -7.67 26.40 11.66
CA ASP A 268 -6.24 26.60 11.83
C ASP A 268 -5.48 25.30 11.52
N LEU A 269 -4.97 25.20 10.28
CA LEU A 269 -4.32 24.01 9.77
C LEU A 269 -2.95 23.74 10.46
N TRP A 270 -2.31 24.74 11.08
CA TRP A 270 -1.03 24.58 11.78
C TRP A 270 -1.15 23.78 13.09
N LYS A 271 -2.37 23.45 13.52
CA LYS A 271 -2.63 22.48 14.60
C LYS A 271 -2.46 21.03 14.15
N TYR A 272 -2.21 20.78 12.88
CA TYR A 272 -2.08 19.43 12.31
C TYR A 272 -0.75 19.30 11.58
N ASP A 273 -0.20 18.09 11.62
CA ASP A 273 1.08 17.76 10.97
C ASP A 273 0.82 17.06 9.62
N VAL A 274 -0.32 16.36 9.51
CA VAL A 274 -0.74 15.63 8.31
C VAL A 274 -2.19 15.99 7.97
N LEU A 275 -2.46 16.28 6.70
CA LEU A 275 -3.80 16.46 6.14
C LEU A 275 -4.02 15.41 5.06
N VAL A 276 -5.00 14.53 5.27
CA VAL A 276 -5.44 13.53 4.29
C VAL A 276 -6.68 14.03 3.57
N ILE A 277 -6.61 14.09 2.25
CA ILE A 277 -7.73 14.42 1.37
C ILE A 277 -8.07 13.15 0.58
N PRO A 278 -9.18 12.46 0.93
CA PRO A 278 -9.62 11.26 0.24
C PRO A 278 -10.18 11.58 -1.16
N ASP A 279 -10.62 10.57 -1.89
CA ASP A 279 -11.34 10.81 -3.14
C ASP A 279 -12.63 11.63 -2.90
N GLY A 280 -13.05 12.42 -3.88
CA GLY A 280 -14.18 13.32 -3.75
C GLY A 280 -14.34 14.30 -4.89
N ASN A 281 -15.42 15.07 -4.84
CA ASN A 281 -15.70 16.15 -5.77
C ASN A 281 -15.69 17.49 -5.04
N TYR A 282 -14.55 18.16 -5.10
CA TYR A 282 -14.22 19.32 -4.28
C TYR A 282 -14.43 20.65 -5.00
N ARG A 283 -15.44 21.39 -4.55
CA ARG A 283 -15.65 22.81 -4.89
C ARG A 283 -14.84 23.73 -3.98
N LEU A 284 -14.39 23.24 -2.82
CA LEU A 284 -13.69 24.05 -1.82
C LEU A 284 -12.25 24.43 -2.22
N PHE A 285 -11.61 23.70 -3.14
CA PHE A 285 -10.23 23.96 -3.58
C PHE A 285 -10.15 25.04 -4.66
N ASP A 286 -10.61 26.24 -4.33
CA ASP A 286 -10.32 27.45 -5.08
C ASP A 286 -8.86 27.93 -4.88
N GLU A 287 -8.45 28.97 -5.60
CA GLU A 287 -7.08 29.51 -5.53
C GLU A 287 -6.67 29.91 -4.11
N GLY A 288 -7.59 30.50 -3.33
CA GLY A 288 -7.32 30.92 -1.95
C GLY A 288 -7.06 29.72 -1.03
N THR A 289 -7.89 28.70 -1.12
CA THR A 289 -7.77 27.50 -0.28
C THR A 289 -6.54 26.67 -0.68
N VAL A 290 -6.27 26.53 -1.97
CA VAL A 290 -5.05 25.86 -2.47
C VAL A 290 -3.80 26.62 -2.02
N SER A 291 -3.80 27.96 -2.06
CA SER A 291 -2.68 28.79 -1.58
C SER A 291 -2.46 28.70 -0.06
N MET A 292 -3.54 28.57 0.72
CA MET A 292 -3.44 28.32 2.17
C MET A 292 -2.78 26.97 2.45
N ILE A 293 -3.21 25.92 1.76
CA ILE A 293 -2.63 24.57 1.89
C ILE A 293 -1.16 24.59 1.43
N ASP A 294 -0.86 25.24 0.30
CA ASP A 294 0.50 25.41 -0.22
C ASP A 294 1.45 26.00 0.83
N ARG A 295 1.03 27.08 1.50
CA ARG A 295 1.80 27.71 2.58
C ARG A 295 2.00 26.76 3.77
N TRP A 296 0.94 26.12 4.23
CA TRP A 296 1.01 25.19 5.36
C TRP A 296 1.96 24.01 5.06
N VAL A 297 1.95 23.46 3.83
CA VAL A 297 2.93 22.45 3.42
C VAL A 297 4.34 23.03 3.45
N GLY A 298 4.55 24.23 2.89
CA GLY A 298 5.86 24.91 2.92
C GLY A 298 6.44 25.06 4.33
N ASP A 299 5.59 25.26 5.34
CA ASP A 299 5.95 25.42 6.75
C ASP A 299 6.26 24.10 7.48
N GLY A 300 6.01 22.95 6.86
CA GLY A 300 6.28 21.63 7.45
C GLY A 300 5.09 20.67 7.46
N GLY A 301 3.92 21.10 6.99
CA GLY A 301 2.75 20.25 6.85
C GLY A 301 2.94 19.15 5.80
N ARG A 302 2.27 18.02 5.98
CA ARG A 302 2.24 16.94 5.00
C ARG A 302 0.87 16.75 4.40
N LEU A 303 0.73 17.03 3.11
CA LEU A 303 -0.50 16.82 2.36
C LEU A 303 -0.50 15.43 1.73
N ILE A 304 -1.54 14.63 1.98
CA ILE A 304 -1.73 13.31 1.35
C ILE A 304 -2.99 13.38 0.50
N LEU A 305 -2.83 13.25 -0.82
CA LEU A 305 -3.91 13.30 -1.80
C LEU A 305 -4.18 11.88 -2.34
N ILE A 306 -5.43 11.42 -2.25
CA ILE A 306 -5.83 10.08 -2.70
C ILE A 306 -6.76 10.18 -3.90
N ALA A 307 -6.46 9.42 -4.96
CA ALA A 307 -7.28 9.28 -6.16
C ALA A 307 -7.71 10.64 -6.73
N GLY A 308 -9.01 10.91 -6.88
CA GLY A 308 -9.53 12.15 -7.47
C GLY A 308 -9.08 13.43 -6.77
N ALA A 309 -8.68 13.38 -5.49
CA ALA A 309 -8.09 14.53 -4.81
C ALA A 309 -6.86 15.08 -5.53
N THR A 310 -6.07 14.22 -6.18
CA THR A 310 -4.87 14.62 -6.92
C THR A 310 -5.19 15.58 -8.08
N SER A 311 -6.37 15.45 -8.71
CA SER A 311 -6.79 16.30 -9.83
C SER A 311 -6.98 17.77 -9.45
N TYR A 312 -7.34 18.06 -8.20
CA TYR A 312 -7.54 19.43 -7.71
C TYR A 312 -6.24 20.19 -7.49
N PHE A 313 -5.12 19.47 -7.41
CA PHE A 313 -3.77 20.03 -7.24
C PHE A 313 -2.90 19.84 -8.50
N ALA A 314 -3.34 19.02 -9.46
CA ALA A 314 -2.69 18.90 -10.75
C ALA A 314 -2.74 20.22 -11.53
N GLU A 315 -1.64 20.54 -12.21
CA GLU A 315 -1.46 21.78 -12.99
C GLU A 315 -1.64 23.09 -12.18
N LYS A 316 -1.76 23.02 -10.85
CA LYS A 316 -1.87 24.21 -9.99
C LYS A 316 -0.50 24.80 -9.69
N LYS A 317 -0.44 26.13 -9.64
CA LYS A 317 0.76 26.85 -9.21
C LYS A 317 1.17 26.36 -7.82
N GLY A 318 2.47 26.08 -7.69
CA GLY A 318 3.05 25.55 -6.46
C GLY A 318 3.09 24.03 -6.39
N PHE A 319 2.35 23.29 -7.22
CA PHE A 319 2.33 21.82 -7.20
C PHE A 319 2.98 21.26 -8.46
N GLY A 320 3.78 20.20 -8.30
CA GLY A 320 4.58 19.59 -9.36
C GLY A 320 3.85 18.56 -10.22
N LEU A 321 2.61 18.19 -9.87
CA LEU A 321 1.84 17.17 -10.56
C LEU A 321 1.27 17.71 -11.89
N LYS A 322 1.53 17.00 -12.99
CA LYS A 322 1.05 17.36 -14.34
C LYS A 322 0.55 16.13 -15.07
N GLU A 323 -0.56 16.28 -15.80
CA GLU A 323 -1.10 15.21 -16.66
C GLU A 323 -0.08 14.82 -17.74
N PHE A 324 0.51 15.83 -18.40
CA PHE A 324 1.54 15.65 -19.43
C PHE A 324 2.88 16.27 -19.01
N ALA A 325 3.99 15.65 -19.43
CA ALA A 325 5.33 16.11 -19.08
C ALA A 325 5.72 17.44 -19.78
N SER A 326 5.08 17.74 -20.92
CA SER A 326 5.26 18.99 -21.66
C SER A 326 4.00 19.36 -22.45
N ASP A 327 3.87 20.64 -22.81
CA ASP A 327 2.77 21.14 -23.65
C ASP A 327 2.79 20.53 -25.06
N ASP A 328 3.98 20.16 -25.57
CA ASP A 328 4.12 19.45 -26.84
C ASP A 328 3.49 18.06 -26.77
N LEU A 329 3.70 17.33 -25.67
CA LEU A 329 3.12 16.00 -25.48
C LEU A 329 1.60 16.08 -25.29
N LYS A 330 1.11 17.10 -24.59
CA LYS A 330 -0.32 17.40 -24.46
C LYS A 330 -0.94 17.67 -25.82
N SER A 331 -0.37 18.61 -26.58
CA SER A 331 -0.83 18.99 -27.92
C SER A 331 -0.83 17.79 -28.88
N LYS A 332 0.20 16.93 -28.79
CA LYS A 332 0.28 15.70 -29.58
C LYS A 332 -0.82 14.71 -29.21
N ALA A 333 -1.05 14.47 -27.91
CA ALA A 333 -2.10 13.57 -27.45
C ALA A 333 -3.50 14.05 -27.86
N GLU A 334 -3.78 15.35 -27.71
CA GLU A 334 -5.04 15.97 -28.13
C GLU A 334 -5.26 15.85 -29.65
N LYS A 335 -4.20 16.06 -30.44
CA LYS A 335 -4.25 15.90 -31.90
C LYS A 335 -4.53 14.44 -32.29
N GLU A 336 -3.83 13.48 -31.69
CA GLU A 336 -4.05 12.04 -31.94
C GLU A 336 -5.48 11.62 -31.56
N GLU A 337 -6.02 12.14 -30.45
CA GLU A 337 -7.40 11.87 -30.02
C GLU A 337 -8.43 12.49 -30.98
N LYS A 338 -8.18 13.71 -31.46
CA LYS A 338 -9.03 14.38 -32.46
C LYS A 338 -9.03 13.63 -33.80
N GLU A 339 -7.87 13.29 -34.34
CA GLU A 339 -7.74 12.53 -35.59
C GLU A 339 -8.43 11.16 -35.48
N LEU A 340 -8.30 10.49 -34.32
CA LEU A 340 -8.99 9.24 -34.06
C LEU A 340 -10.52 9.42 -34.05
N ARG A 341 -11.02 10.48 -33.40
CA ARG A 341 -12.46 10.78 -33.35
C ARG A 341 -13.03 11.09 -34.74
N GLU A 342 -12.30 11.85 -35.55
CA GLU A 342 -12.67 12.16 -36.94
C GLU A 342 -12.71 10.90 -37.81
N LYS A 343 -11.73 10.00 -37.65
CA LYS A 343 -11.68 8.72 -38.38
C LYS A 343 -12.80 7.75 -37.98
N GLU A 344 -13.15 7.71 -36.70
CA GLU A 344 -14.19 6.80 -36.19
C GLU A 344 -15.62 7.31 -36.48
N GLY A 345 -15.80 8.61 -36.76
CA GLY A 345 -17.09 9.22 -37.10
C GLY A 345 -18.07 9.30 -35.93
N PRO A 346 -19.30 9.82 -36.18
CA PRO A 346 -20.35 9.91 -35.16
C PRO A 346 -20.76 8.52 -34.66
N ILE A 347 -20.86 8.39 -33.35
CA ILE A 347 -21.16 7.12 -32.69
C ILE A 347 -22.66 6.89 -32.76
N LYS A 348 -23.09 5.71 -33.21
CA LYS A 348 -24.50 5.32 -33.14
C LYS A 348 -24.88 5.14 -31.67
N PHE A 349 -26.07 5.60 -31.30
CA PHE A 349 -26.56 5.51 -29.92
C PHE A 349 -26.45 4.09 -29.32
N GLY A 350 -26.81 3.06 -30.09
CA GLY A 350 -26.72 1.66 -29.65
C GLY A 350 -25.29 1.09 -29.51
N GLU A 351 -24.27 1.79 -29.99
CA GLU A 351 -22.86 1.40 -29.89
C GLU A 351 -22.08 2.26 -28.88
N ALA A 352 -22.70 3.33 -28.35
CA ALA A 352 -22.05 4.33 -27.49
C ALA A 352 -21.47 3.70 -26.23
N GLU A 353 -22.27 2.93 -25.49
CA GLU A 353 -21.87 2.29 -24.23
C GLU A 353 -20.64 1.38 -24.43
N ARG A 354 -20.65 0.56 -25.48
CA ARG A 354 -19.54 -0.35 -25.80
C ARG A 354 -18.28 0.39 -26.24
N LYS A 355 -18.42 1.56 -26.87
CA LYS A 355 -17.29 2.39 -27.28
C LYS A 355 -16.65 3.13 -26.10
N GLU A 356 -17.46 3.56 -25.14
CA GLU A 356 -17.00 4.15 -23.86
C GLU A 356 -16.12 3.18 -23.04
N LEU A 357 -16.34 1.86 -23.15
CA LEU A 357 -15.48 0.86 -22.51
C LEU A 357 -14.01 1.01 -22.90
N SER A 358 -13.71 1.46 -24.12
CA SER A 358 -12.33 1.65 -24.57
C SER A 358 -11.61 2.80 -23.84
N HIS A 359 -12.39 3.72 -23.28
CA HIS A 359 -11.98 4.86 -22.48
C HIS A 359 -12.15 4.63 -20.97
N SER A 360 -12.68 3.49 -20.55
CA SER A 360 -12.98 3.24 -19.13
C SER A 360 -12.03 2.21 -18.50
N ILE A 361 -11.94 2.23 -17.18
CA ILE A 361 -11.29 1.21 -16.37
C ILE A 361 -12.23 0.79 -15.24
N PHE A 362 -12.58 -0.49 -15.21
CA PHE A 362 -13.48 -1.06 -14.21
C PHE A 362 -12.68 -1.93 -13.24
N GLY A 363 -11.68 -1.34 -12.59
CA GLY A 363 -10.82 -2.03 -11.62
C GLY A 363 -9.92 -3.09 -12.26
N ALA A 364 -8.65 -2.78 -12.45
CA ALA A 364 -7.67 -3.72 -13.00
C ALA A 364 -6.36 -3.69 -12.22
N ILE A 365 -5.68 -4.84 -12.15
CA ILE A 365 -4.44 -4.99 -11.40
C ILE A 365 -3.26 -4.71 -12.32
N TYR A 366 -2.42 -3.75 -11.96
CA TYR A 366 -1.18 -3.43 -12.67
C TYR A 366 0.05 -3.75 -11.83
N LYS A 367 1.13 -4.15 -12.50
CA LYS A 367 2.45 -4.28 -11.88
C LYS A 367 3.14 -2.92 -11.86
N VAL A 368 3.31 -2.37 -10.67
CA VAL A 368 3.96 -1.08 -10.41
C VAL A 368 5.40 -1.32 -9.98
N SER A 369 6.34 -0.61 -10.61
CA SER A 369 7.75 -0.60 -10.20
C SER A 369 7.91 0.34 -9.02
N MET A 370 8.53 -0.14 -7.94
CA MET A 370 8.68 0.59 -6.69
C MET A 370 10.15 0.94 -6.40
N ASP A 371 10.41 2.18 -5.98
CA ASP A 371 11.67 2.57 -5.35
C ASP A 371 11.62 2.29 -3.85
N LYS A 372 12.06 1.09 -3.47
CA LYS A 372 12.10 0.65 -2.07
C LYS A 372 13.09 1.42 -1.17
N SER A 373 13.94 2.27 -1.74
CA SER A 373 14.86 3.10 -0.95
C SER A 373 14.16 4.32 -0.33
N HIS A 374 13.04 4.74 -0.92
CA HIS A 374 12.28 5.89 -0.44
C HIS A 374 11.37 5.49 0.75
N PRO A 375 11.22 6.34 1.80
CA PRO A 375 10.41 6.00 2.99
C PRO A 375 8.96 5.63 2.72
N LEU A 376 8.37 6.16 1.64
CA LEU A 376 7.02 5.80 1.21
C LEU A 376 6.89 4.29 0.88
N ALA A 377 7.99 3.62 0.51
CA ALA A 377 8.03 2.21 0.14
C ALA A 377 8.63 1.29 1.23
N PHE A 378 8.87 1.78 2.44
CA PHE A 378 9.39 0.94 3.52
C PHE A 378 8.45 -0.24 3.84
N GLY A 379 9.02 -1.43 4.06
CA GLY A 379 8.28 -2.66 4.28
C GLY A 379 7.67 -3.29 3.01
N LEU A 380 7.88 -2.71 1.83
CA LEU A 380 7.38 -3.21 0.55
C LEU A 380 8.50 -3.77 -0.34
N ASN A 381 8.09 -4.56 -1.34
CA ASN A 381 8.97 -5.10 -2.37
C ASN A 381 9.27 -4.06 -3.47
N ASP A 382 10.20 -4.40 -4.37
CA ASP A 382 10.50 -3.61 -5.59
C ASP A 382 9.34 -3.60 -6.61
N THR A 383 8.35 -4.46 -6.37
CA THR A 383 7.13 -4.59 -7.14
C THR A 383 5.94 -4.41 -6.21
N TYR A 384 4.97 -3.62 -6.66
CA TYR A 384 3.66 -3.50 -6.02
C TYR A 384 2.56 -3.84 -7.04
N TYR A 385 1.55 -4.59 -6.62
CA TYR A 385 0.37 -4.85 -7.44
C TYR A 385 -0.71 -3.85 -7.08
N SER A 386 -0.92 -2.86 -7.95
CA SER A 386 -1.92 -1.81 -7.71
C SER A 386 -3.27 -2.21 -8.28
N LEU A 387 -4.32 -2.10 -7.48
CA LEU A 387 -5.69 -2.13 -7.98
C LEU A 387 -6.07 -0.73 -8.45
N ARG A 388 -6.12 -0.58 -9.77
CA ARG A 388 -6.42 0.70 -10.40
C ARG A 388 -7.88 0.79 -10.79
N THR A 389 -8.56 1.81 -10.29
CA THR A 389 -10.01 2.03 -10.49
C THR A 389 -10.33 3.35 -11.18
N SER A 390 -9.33 4.13 -11.60
CA SER A 390 -9.52 5.43 -12.24
C SER A 390 -8.65 5.61 -13.48
N GLU A 391 -9.09 6.52 -14.36
CA GLU A 391 -8.38 6.92 -15.58
C GLU A 391 -7.30 8.01 -15.34
N LEU A 392 -7.14 8.47 -14.09
CA LEU A 392 -6.25 9.56 -13.70
C LEU A 392 -4.78 9.25 -14.02
N HIS A 393 -4.22 9.89 -15.02
CA HIS A 393 -2.85 9.65 -15.43
C HIS A 393 -2.04 10.92 -15.26
N TYR A 394 -0.84 10.77 -14.73
CA TYR A 394 0.08 11.88 -14.55
C TYR A 394 1.46 11.47 -15.06
N SER A 395 2.14 12.41 -15.69
CA SER A 395 3.56 12.28 -15.97
C SER A 395 4.37 12.13 -14.69
N TYR A 396 5.60 11.65 -14.82
CA TYR A 396 6.53 11.64 -13.70
C TYR A 396 6.73 13.06 -13.17
N LEU A 397 6.88 13.17 -11.85
CA LEU A 397 7.30 14.40 -11.20
C LEU A 397 8.66 14.81 -11.75
N SER A 398 8.72 16.04 -12.29
CA SER A 398 9.99 16.66 -12.72
C SER A 398 10.88 17.06 -11.54
N LYS A 399 10.27 17.30 -10.38
CA LYS A 399 10.91 17.60 -9.10
C LYS A 399 10.19 16.82 -8.00
N GLY A 400 10.94 16.06 -7.22
CA GLY A 400 10.42 15.11 -6.23
C GLY A 400 10.77 13.67 -6.58
N TRP A 401 10.07 12.74 -5.93
CA TRP A 401 10.35 11.32 -5.96
C TRP A 401 9.21 10.56 -6.64
N ASN A 402 9.55 9.81 -7.68
CA ASN A 402 8.63 8.93 -8.40
C ASN A 402 8.70 7.53 -7.80
N VAL A 403 8.09 7.34 -6.63
CA VAL A 403 8.27 6.14 -5.79
C VAL A 403 7.61 4.92 -6.40
N GLY A 404 6.44 5.07 -7.01
CA GLY A 404 5.72 4.01 -7.71
C GLY A 404 5.36 4.45 -9.12
N ILE A 405 5.79 3.70 -10.13
CA ILE A 405 5.60 4.06 -11.55
C ILE A 405 5.12 2.89 -12.42
N LEU A 406 4.37 3.23 -13.47
CA LEU A 406 4.10 2.36 -14.62
C LEU A 406 5.06 2.73 -15.75
N LYS A 407 6.07 1.89 -16.00
CA LYS A 407 7.11 2.16 -16.99
C LYS A 407 6.81 1.49 -18.34
N GLY A 408 6.84 2.25 -19.42
CA GLY A 408 6.58 1.77 -20.78
C GLY A 408 5.14 1.28 -20.97
N LYS A 409 4.92 0.49 -22.02
CA LYS A 409 3.59 -0.05 -22.35
C LYS A 409 3.16 -1.10 -21.33
N GLN A 410 2.15 -0.76 -20.54
CA GLN A 410 1.57 -1.64 -19.54
C GLN A 410 0.23 -2.20 -20.03
N LYS A 411 -0.08 -3.41 -19.56
CA LYS A 411 -1.40 -4.04 -19.68
C LYS A 411 -1.79 -4.55 -18.30
N PRO A 412 -3.09 -4.61 -17.97
CA PRO A 412 -3.51 -5.19 -16.71
C PRO A 412 -3.12 -6.66 -16.66
N LEU A 413 -2.69 -7.11 -15.49
CA LEU A 413 -2.47 -8.52 -15.18
C LEU A 413 -3.80 -9.25 -15.09
N ILE A 414 -4.76 -8.63 -14.41
CA ILE A 414 -6.12 -9.12 -14.19
C ILE A 414 -7.07 -7.93 -14.27
N GLY A 415 -8.28 -8.18 -14.76
CA GLY A 415 -9.33 -7.17 -14.89
C GLY A 415 -9.28 -6.44 -16.22
N PHE A 416 -10.16 -5.45 -16.34
CA PHE A 416 -10.41 -4.73 -17.57
C PHE A 416 -9.95 -3.29 -17.47
N ALA A 417 -9.13 -2.91 -18.44
CA ALA A 417 -8.84 -1.54 -18.77
C ALA A 417 -8.95 -1.36 -20.28
N GLY A 418 -9.67 -0.32 -20.70
CA GLY A 418 -9.86 0.01 -22.10
C GLY A 418 -8.55 0.15 -22.85
N THR A 419 -8.55 -0.15 -24.14
CA THR A 419 -7.34 -0.08 -24.98
C THR A 419 -6.77 1.32 -25.07
N LYS A 420 -7.60 2.37 -24.98
CA LYS A 420 -7.14 3.76 -24.99
C LYS A 420 -6.59 4.16 -23.61
N ILE A 421 -7.19 3.69 -22.52
CA ILE A 421 -6.63 3.85 -21.16
C ILE A 421 -5.25 3.22 -21.06
N ASN A 422 -5.07 1.99 -21.50
CA ASN A 422 -3.75 1.33 -21.45
C ASN A 422 -2.65 2.13 -22.17
N LYS A 423 -2.99 2.88 -23.22
CA LYS A 423 -2.04 3.78 -23.90
C LYS A 423 -1.73 5.01 -23.05
N LYS A 424 -2.74 5.63 -22.42
CA LYS A 424 -2.57 6.81 -21.54
C LYS A 424 -1.73 6.50 -20.29
N LEU A 425 -1.68 5.22 -19.86
CA LEU A 425 -0.91 4.79 -18.69
C LEU A 425 0.60 4.55 -18.95
N GLU A 426 1.07 4.72 -20.18
CA GLU A 426 2.49 4.54 -20.51
C GLU A 426 3.36 5.64 -19.85
N ASN A 427 4.34 5.22 -19.04
CA ASN A 427 5.26 6.11 -18.32
C ASN A 427 4.55 7.08 -17.36
N THR A 428 3.69 6.54 -16.49
CA THR A 428 2.87 7.32 -15.57
C THR A 428 3.22 7.11 -14.10
N LEU A 429 2.98 8.15 -13.32
CA LEU A 429 3.11 8.14 -11.87
C LEU A 429 1.93 7.39 -11.23
N VAL A 430 2.23 6.54 -10.25
CA VAL A 430 1.22 5.92 -9.36
C VAL A 430 1.34 6.47 -7.94
N PHE A 431 2.56 6.50 -7.41
CA PHE A 431 2.86 7.04 -6.08
C PHE A 431 4.03 8.01 -6.16
N GLY A 432 3.82 9.26 -5.74
CA GLY A 432 4.82 10.31 -5.81
C GLY A 432 4.94 11.11 -4.53
N VAL A 433 6.12 11.65 -4.27
CA VAL A 433 6.37 12.58 -3.15
C VAL A 433 7.07 13.82 -3.67
N GLU A 434 6.47 14.98 -3.48
CA GLU A 434 7.06 16.27 -3.78
C GLU A 434 7.51 16.94 -2.49
N ASP A 435 8.80 17.30 -2.43
CA ASP A 435 9.34 18.10 -1.35
C ASP A 435 8.96 19.57 -1.55
N LYS A 436 8.41 20.21 -0.52
CA LYS A 436 8.01 21.61 -0.55
C LYS A 436 8.35 22.31 0.76
N GLY A 437 9.35 23.19 0.71
CA GLY A 437 9.87 23.86 1.90
C GLY A 437 10.34 22.84 2.93
N LYS A 438 9.68 22.81 4.10
CA LYS A 438 9.93 21.82 5.16
C LYS A 438 8.97 20.63 5.13
N GLY A 439 7.89 20.72 4.36
CA GLY A 439 6.86 19.70 4.27
C GLY A 439 6.92 18.89 2.99
N GLN A 440 5.88 18.10 2.75
CA GLN A 440 5.77 17.21 1.60
C GLN A 440 4.33 17.14 1.07
N VAL A 441 4.19 16.95 -0.23
CA VAL A 441 2.95 16.52 -0.87
C VAL A 441 3.11 15.08 -1.34
N VAL A 442 2.24 14.19 -0.87
CA VAL A 442 2.20 12.78 -1.27
C VAL A 442 1.01 12.57 -2.21
N TYR A 443 1.31 12.16 -3.44
CA TYR A 443 0.33 11.86 -4.48
C TYR A 443 0.11 10.35 -4.52
N LEU A 444 -1.10 9.92 -4.17
CA LEU A 444 -1.56 8.53 -4.26
C LEU A 444 -2.60 8.45 -5.37
N VAL A 445 -2.15 8.32 -6.63
CA VAL A 445 -3.01 8.36 -7.83
C VAL A 445 -3.97 7.17 -7.83
N ASP A 446 -3.45 5.99 -7.51
CA ASP A 446 -4.26 4.83 -7.19
C ASP A 446 -4.58 4.84 -5.69
N ASN A 447 -5.79 4.40 -5.32
CA ASN A 447 -6.22 4.33 -3.94
C ASN A 447 -5.64 3.09 -3.24
N PRO A 448 -4.67 3.23 -2.31
CA PRO A 448 -4.05 2.07 -1.67
C PRO A 448 -4.92 1.42 -0.58
N LEU A 449 -6.01 2.06 -0.19
CA LEU A 449 -6.92 1.59 0.85
C LEU A 449 -8.24 1.05 0.30
N PHE A 450 -8.35 0.86 -1.03
CA PHE A 450 -9.61 0.58 -1.71
C PHE A 450 -10.45 -0.50 -1.00
N ARG A 451 -11.60 -0.08 -0.45
CA ARG A 451 -12.56 -0.90 0.34
C ARG A 451 -11.91 -1.70 1.49
N ASN A 452 -10.74 -1.27 1.97
CA ASN A 452 -9.93 -1.89 3.00
C ASN A 452 -9.53 -3.36 2.78
N PHE A 453 -9.77 -3.97 1.61
CA PHE A 453 -9.37 -5.34 1.31
C PHE A 453 -8.00 -5.45 0.62
N TRP A 454 -7.50 -4.34 0.06
CA TRP A 454 -6.18 -4.29 -0.56
C TRP A 454 -5.07 -4.17 0.49
N GLU A 455 -4.80 -5.28 1.19
CA GLU A 455 -3.95 -5.31 2.39
C GLU A 455 -2.55 -4.74 2.18
N ASN A 456 -1.88 -5.05 1.07
CA ASN A 456 -0.52 -4.59 0.83
C ASN A 456 -0.45 -3.06 0.62
N GLY A 457 -1.52 -2.45 0.08
CA GLY A 457 -1.59 -1.01 -0.12
C GLY A 457 -1.60 -0.21 1.19
N LYS A 458 -2.10 -0.81 2.27
CA LYS A 458 -2.13 -0.17 3.60
C LYS A 458 -0.76 0.27 4.10
N MET A 459 0.31 -0.43 3.71
CA MET A 459 1.68 -0.01 4.03
C MET A 459 2.08 1.29 3.32
N ILE A 460 1.70 1.49 2.04
CA ILE A 460 1.93 2.76 1.33
C ILE A 460 1.27 3.92 2.09
N PHE A 461 0.00 3.74 2.46
CA PHE A 461 -0.72 4.79 3.20
C PHE A 461 -0.11 5.04 4.59
N SER A 462 0.23 3.99 5.33
CA SER A 462 0.92 4.10 6.62
C SER A 462 2.23 4.88 6.49
N ASN A 463 3.00 4.59 5.45
CA ASN A 463 4.27 5.27 5.21
C ASN A 463 4.08 6.74 4.84
N ALA A 464 3.04 7.08 4.08
CA ALA A 464 2.69 8.47 3.83
C ALA A 464 2.41 9.22 5.14
N VAL A 465 1.77 8.58 6.12
CA VAL A 465 1.41 9.18 7.42
C VAL A 465 2.58 9.22 8.42
N PHE A 466 3.41 8.18 8.48
CA PHE A 466 4.41 8.02 9.55
C PHE A 466 5.87 8.11 9.07
N MET A 467 6.15 7.73 7.83
CA MET A 467 7.53 7.50 7.35
C MET A 467 8.04 8.57 6.39
N VAL A 468 7.19 9.22 5.60
CA VAL A 468 7.60 10.32 4.70
C VAL A 468 8.03 11.53 5.53
N GLY A 469 9.03 12.28 5.05
CA GLY A 469 9.58 13.46 5.73
C GLY A 469 10.67 13.16 6.76
N ARG A 470 11.33 14.24 7.20
CA ARG A 470 12.48 14.22 8.12
C ARG A 470 12.11 14.49 9.58
#